data_AF-A0A3D2HR33-F1
#
_entry.id   AF-A0A3D2HR33-F1
#
_cell.length_a   1.000
_cell.length_b   1.000
_cell.length_c   1.000
_cell.angle_alpha   90.00
_cell.angle_beta   90.00
_cell.angle_gamma   90.00
#
_symmetry.space_group_name_H-M   'P 1'
#
loop_
_entity.id
_entity.type
_entity.pdbx_description
1 polymer ?
#
loop_
_entity_poly.entity_id
_entity_poly.type
_entity_poly.pdbx_seq_one_letter_code
_entity_poly.pdbx_strand_id
1 'polypeptide(L)'
;MVDCQVLKFGDFVTKSGRKTPFFVNTGFYRTGAQLRRLGQYYAEAINSKFGLDFDVLFGPAYKGIPLSVAATIAISEKYGKDIRYCSNRKEVKDHGDKGILLGSPINDGDKVVIIEDVTTAGTSIEETLPIIKAQGDVNPIGLVVSVDRMERG
;
A
#
# COMPACT_ATOMS: atom_id res chain seq x y z
N MET A 1 -2.46 -6.84 -15.22
CA MET A 1 -1.93 -7.88 -14.31
C MET A 1 -1.46 -9.12 -15.06
N VAL A 2 -2.30 -9.71 -15.92
CA VAL A 2 -1.98 -10.94 -16.69
C VAL A 2 -0.73 -10.76 -17.56
N ASP A 3 -0.67 -9.71 -18.39
CA ASP A 3 0.46 -9.45 -19.29
C ASP A 3 1.81 -9.33 -18.58
N CYS A 4 1.79 -8.87 -17.32
CA CYS A 4 2.98 -8.67 -16.51
C CYS A 4 3.29 -9.87 -15.59
N GLN A 5 2.53 -10.96 -15.72
CA GLN A 5 2.62 -12.18 -14.90
C GLN A 5 2.40 -11.95 -13.40
N VAL A 6 1.71 -10.87 -13.03
CA VAL A 6 1.33 -10.58 -11.64
C VAL A 6 0.21 -11.51 -11.20
N LEU A 7 -0.78 -11.73 -12.07
CA LEU A 7 -1.82 -12.73 -11.89
C LEU A 7 -1.49 -13.95 -12.76
N LYS A 8 -1.41 -15.12 -12.14
CA LYS A 8 -1.17 -16.40 -12.81
C LYS A 8 -2.32 -17.35 -12.48
N PHE A 9 -2.70 -18.18 -13.45
CA PHE A 9 -3.68 -19.26 -13.28
C PHE A 9 -2.97 -20.61 -13.32
N GLY A 10 -3.45 -21.56 -12.51
CA GLY A 10 -2.85 -22.88 -12.33
C GLY A 10 -3.08 -23.43 -10.93
N ASP A 11 -2.43 -24.54 -10.59
CA ASP A 11 -2.56 -25.17 -9.28
C ASP A 11 -1.55 -24.59 -8.28
N PHE A 12 -2.02 -23.76 -7.35
CA PHE A 12 -1.19 -23.18 -6.30
C PHE A 12 -1.66 -23.61 -4.91
N VAL A 13 -0.74 -23.58 -3.94
CA VAL A 13 -1.03 -23.79 -2.52
C VAL A 13 -0.68 -22.51 -1.76
N THR A 14 -1.64 -21.95 -1.03
CA THR A 14 -1.44 -20.73 -0.24
C THR A 14 -0.62 -21.01 1.03
N LYS A 15 -0.17 -19.96 1.73
CA LYS A 15 0.49 -20.10 3.05
C LYS A 15 -0.36 -20.85 4.08
N SER A 16 -1.69 -20.81 3.95
CA SER A 16 -2.62 -21.57 4.80
C SER A 16 -2.82 -23.03 4.37
N GLY A 17 -2.11 -23.51 3.34
CA GLY A 17 -2.22 -24.87 2.82
C GLY A 17 -3.40 -25.10 1.88
N ARG A 18 -4.19 -24.07 1.56
CA ARG A 18 -5.36 -24.20 0.68
C ARG A 18 -4.95 -24.23 -0.78
N LYS A 19 -5.58 -25.10 -1.56
CA LYS A 19 -5.45 -25.10 -3.03
C LYS A 19 -6.23 -23.91 -3.62
N THR A 20 -5.64 -23.21 -4.58
CA THR A 20 -6.27 -22.07 -5.26
C THR A 20 -5.91 -22.10 -6.74
N PRO A 21 -6.86 -21.77 -7.65
CA PRO A 21 -6.63 -21.83 -9.09
C PRO A 21 -5.86 -20.62 -9.64
N PHE A 22 -5.47 -19.68 -8.76
CA PHE A 22 -4.74 -18.49 -9.15
C PHE A 22 -3.80 -18.00 -8.05
N PHE A 23 -2.74 -17.30 -8.48
CA PHE A 23 -1.78 -16.67 -7.58
C PHE A 23 -1.52 -15.23 -8.02
N VAL A 24 -1.46 -14.33 -7.03
CA VAL A 24 -1.17 -12.91 -7.23
C VAL A 24 0.18 -12.60 -6.58
N ASN A 25 1.11 -12.10 -7.37
CA ASN A 25 2.40 -11.59 -6.89
C ASN A 25 2.71 -10.24 -7.54
N THR A 26 2.43 -9.17 -6.80
CA THR A 26 2.68 -7.79 -7.24
C THR A 26 4.16 -7.46 -7.38
N GLY A 27 5.08 -8.30 -6.85
CA GLY A 27 6.52 -8.17 -7.10
C GLY A 27 6.91 -8.29 -8.58
N PHE A 28 6.00 -8.73 -9.46
CA PHE A 28 6.25 -8.78 -10.90
C PHE A 28 6.00 -7.46 -11.65
N TYR A 29 5.54 -6.39 -10.98
CA TYR A 29 5.60 -5.04 -11.53
C TYR A 29 7.04 -4.52 -11.48
N ARG A 30 7.75 -4.63 -12.59
CA ARG A 30 9.22 -4.49 -12.67
C ARG A 30 9.69 -3.33 -13.53
N THR A 31 8.80 -2.68 -14.28
CA THR A 31 9.16 -1.58 -15.18
C THR A 31 8.45 -0.29 -14.81
N GLY A 32 9.02 0.85 -15.18
CA GLY A 32 8.40 2.16 -14.95
C GLY A 32 7.01 2.29 -15.57
N ALA A 33 6.80 1.74 -16.79
CA ALA A 33 5.49 1.75 -17.44
C ALA A 33 4.43 0.98 -16.65
N GLN A 34 4.81 -0.17 -16.08
CA GLN A 34 3.94 -0.99 -15.24
C GLN A 34 3.58 -0.28 -13.93
N LEU A 35 4.59 0.29 -13.24
CA LEU A 35 4.38 1.01 -11.98
C LEU A 35 3.57 2.28 -12.18
N ARG A 36 3.80 3.04 -13.26
CA ARG A 36 3.00 4.21 -13.62
C ARG A 36 1.53 3.85 -13.81
N ARG A 37 1.25 2.80 -14.59
CA ARG A 37 -0.12 2.33 -14.83
C ARG A 37 -0.78 1.84 -13.54
N LEU A 38 -0.02 1.14 -12.69
CA LEU A 38 -0.51 0.69 -11.39
C LEU A 38 -0.84 1.85 -10.46
N GLY A 39 0.04 2.85 -10.36
CA GLY A 39 -0.18 4.07 -9.59
C GLY A 39 -1.46 4.79 -10.02
N GLN A 40 -1.72 4.87 -11.33
CA GLN A 40 -2.97 5.43 -11.87
C GLN A 40 -4.21 4.67 -11.41
N TYR A 41 -4.18 3.33 -11.42
CA TYR A 41 -5.31 2.53 -10.93
C TYR A 41 -5.54 2.71 -9.42
N TYR A 42 -4.49 2.78 -8.61
CA TYR A 42 -4.63 3.10 -7.19
C TYR A 42 -5.17 4.51 -6.96
N ALA A 43 -4.66 5.52 -7.68
CA ALA A 43 -5.13 6.89 -7.59
C ALA A 43 -6.63 7.01 -7.93
N GLU A 44 -7.10 6.29 -8.95
CA GLU A 44 -8.52 6.17 -9.30
C GLU A 44 -9.33 5.51 -8.19
N ALA A 45 -8.89 4.36 -7.69
CA ALA A 45 -9.58 3.64 -6.63
C ALA A 45 -9.69 4.50 -5.36
N ILE A 46 -8.60 5.11 -4.92
CA ILE A 46 -8.54 5.99 -3.74
C ILE A 46 -9.51 7.17 -3.92
N ASN A 47 -9.41 7.92 -5.02
CA ASN A 47 -10.28 9.06 -5.27
C ASN A 47 -11.76 8.64 -5.30
N SER A 48 -12.09 7.53 -5.96
CA SER A 48 -13.47 7.06 -6.08
C SER A 48 -14.09 6.64 -4.75
N LYS A 49 -13.28 6.13 -3.81
CA LYS A 49 -13.78 5.51 -2.58
C LYS A 49 -13.66 6.42 -1.35
N PHE A 50 -12.57 7.16 -1.25
CA PHE A 50 -12.22 7.99 -0.10
C PHE A 50 -12.16 9.48 -0.42
N GLY A 51 -12.13 9.84 -1.72
CA GLY A 51 -11.74 11.18 -2.14
C GLY A 51 -10.25 11.42 -1.98
N LEU A 52 -9.84 12.69 -2.10
CA LEU A 52 -8.44 13.12 -2.00
C LEU A 52 -8.22 14.15 -0.88
N ASP A 53 -9.17 14.24 0.05
CA ASP A 53 -9.07 15.06 1.27
C ASP A 53 -8.44 14.22 2.40
N PHE A 54 -7.18 13.84 2.19
CA PHE A 54 -6.35 13.14 3.16
C PHE A 54 -4.90 13.57 3.02
N ASP A 55 -4.10 13.31 4.05
CA ASP A 55 -2.79 13.94 4.21
C ASP A 55 -1.65 12.99 3.84
N VAL A 56 -1.78 11.71 4.20
CA VAL A 56 -0.71 10.71 4.07
C VAL A 56 -1.21 9.44 3.42
N LEU A 57 -0.52 9.01 2.36
CA LEU A 57 -0.63 7.66 1.80
C LEU A 57 0.46 6.76 2.40
N PHE A 58 0.07 5.88 3.32
CA PHE A 58 0.98 4.99 4.04
C PHE A 58 1.10 3.62 3.36
N GLY A 59 2.30 3.25 2.92
CA GLY A 59 2.58 1.94 2.34
C GLY A 59 3.53 1.11 3.21
N PRO A 60 3.11 -0.01 3.83
CA PRO A 60 3.98 -0.79 4.70
C PRO A 60 5.13 -1.47 3.95
N ALA A 61 6.28 -1.60 4.61
CA ALA A 61 7.45 -2.26 4.02
C ALA A 61 7.23 -3.76 3.78
N TYR A 62 7.70 -4.33 2.66
CA TYR A 62 8.49 -3.69 1.59
C TYR A 62 7.66 -3.27 0.39
N LYS A 63 6.63 -4.07 0.06
CA LYS A 63 5.87 -3.91 -1.19
C LYS A 63 5.01 -2.65 -1.21
N GLY A 64 4.54 -2.16 -0.07
CA GLY A 64 3.76 -0.94 0.02
C GLY A 64 4.55 0.31 -0.38
N ILE A 65 5.89 0.30 -0.23
CA ILE A 65 6.76 1.44 -0.54
C ILE A 65 6.66 1.86 -2.02
N PRO A 66 6.94 1.00 -3.02
CA PRO A 66 6.80 1.38 -4.42
C PRO A 66 5.35 1.70 -4.81
N LEU A 67 4.37 1.09 -4.14
CA LEU A 67 2.95 1.35 -4.39
C LEU A 67 2.54 2.76 -3.94
N SER A 68 2.91 3.15 -2.71
CA SER A 68 2.61 4.48 -2.16
C SER A 68 3.29 5.58 -2.97
N VAL A 69 4.56 5.38 -3.37
CA VAL A 69 5.29 6.33 -4.23
C VAL A 69 4.59 6.48 -5.58
N ALA A 70 4.30 5.37 -6.28
CA ALA A 70 3.68 5.42 -7.61
C ALA A 70 2.27 6.03 -7.58
N ALA A 71 1.47 5.70 -6.56
CA ALA A 71 0.12 6.23 -6.40
C ALA A 71 0.13 7.72 -6.02
N THR A 72 1.05 8.16 -5.15
CA THR A 72 1.21 9.58 -4.77
C THR A 72 1.55 10.43 -5.99
N ILE A 73 2.51 9.99 -6.82
CA ILE A 73 2.84 10.66 -8.09
C ILE A 73 1.61 10.75 -8.98
N ALA A 74 0.88 9.64 -9.16
CA ALA A 74 -0.30 9.60 -10.02
C ALA A 74 -1.45 10.48 -9.50
N ILE A 75 -1.63 10.61 -8.19
CA ILE A 75 -2.64 11.51 -7.59
C ILE A 75 -2.29 12.97 -7.91
N SER A 76 -1.03 13.36 -7.76
CA SER A 76 -0.55 14.70 -8.10
C SER A 76 -0.75 15.01 -9.58
N GLU A 77 -0.27 14.14 -10.47
CA GLU A 77 -0.38 14.35 -11.92
C GLU A 77 -1.84 14.38 -12.42
N LYS A 78 -2.70 13.50 -11.90
CA LYS A 78 -4.06 13.33 -12.42
C LYS A 78 -5.07 14.31 -11.82
N TYR A 79 -4.89 14.69 -10.56
CA TYR A 79 -5.88 15.46 -9.82
C TYR A 79 -5.36 16.77 -9.23
N GLY A 80 -4.07 17.08 -9.40
CA GLY A 80 -3.46 18.30 -8.85
C GLY A 80 -3.44 18.33 -7.33
N LYS A 81 -3.45 17.17 -6.68
CA LYS A 81 -3.44 17.04 -5.21
C LYS A 81 -2.08 16.60 -4.72
N ASP A 82 -1.51 17.39 -3.82
CA ASP A 82 -0.17 17.16 -3.27
C ASP A 82 -0.27 16.54 -1.88
N ILE A 83 -0.51 15.22 -1.86
CA ILE A 83 -0.50 14.42 -0.64
C ILE A 83 0.92 13.93 -0.32
N ARG A 84 1.18 13.60 0.93
CA ARG A 84 2.47 13.07 1.36
C ARG A 84 2.47 11.54 1.30
N TYR A 85 3.63 10.93 1.02
CA TYR A 85 3.80 9.49 1.18
C TYR A 85 4.58 9.17 2.46
N CYS A 86 4.26 8.04 3.09
CA CYS A 86 4.99 7.53 4.24
C CYS A 86 5.05 5.99 4.18
N SER A 87 6.09 5.41 4.79
CA SER A 87 6.27 3.97 4.93
C SER A 87 7.05 3.68 6.21
N ASN A 88 6.91 2.48 6.78
CA ASN A 88 7.83 2.03 7.83
C ASN A 88 9.09 1.38 7.27
N ARG A 89 10.09 1.21 8.11
CA ARG A 89 11.23 0.31 7.96
C ARG A 89 10.98 -0.95 8.80
N LYS A 90 11.64 -2.06 8.44
CA LYS A 90 11.62 -3.28 9.27
C LYS A 90 12.53 -3.16 10.50
N GLU A 91 13.54 -2.30 10.43
CA GLU A 91 14.46 -2.04 11.53
C GLU A 91 14.57 -0.53 11.78
N VAL A 92 14.65 -0.15 13.04
CA VAL A 92 14.81 1.24 13.46
C VAL A 92 16.24 1.67 13.16
N LYS A 93 16.41 2.83 12.52
CA LYS A 93 17.74 3.42 12.34
C LYS A 93 18.26 3.95 13.68
N ASP A 94 19.50 3.62 13.99
CA ASP A 94 20.27 4.11 15.14
C ASP A 94 21.13 5.35 14.83
N HIS A 95 21.31 5.69 13.55
CA HIS A 95 22.09 6.84 13.07
C HIS A 95 21.38 7.62 11.95
N GLY A 96 21.69 8.92 11.81
CA GLY A 96 21.05 9.84 10.85
C GLY A 96 19.65 10.29 11.30
N ASP A 97 18.72 10.47 10.36
CA ASP A 97 17.29 10.68 10.62
C ASP A 97 16.73 9.42 11.33
N LYS A 98 16.70 9.47 12.66
CA LYS A 98 16.37 8.33 13.53
C LYS A 98 14.90 7.96 13.41
N GLY A 99 14.57 6.69 13.67
CA GLY A 99 13.19 6.22 13.76
C GLY A 99 12.79 5.21 12.69
N ILE A 100 11.52 4.81 12.76
CA ILE A 100 10.97 3.72 11.96
C ILE A 100 10.38 4.19 10.63
N LEU A 101 10.15 5.48 10.42
CA LEU A 101 9.47 6.00 9.22
C LEU A 101 10.41 6.43 8.10
N LEU A 102 10.00 6.17 6.87
CA LEU A 102 10.59 6.60 5.61
C LEU A 102 9.57 7.49 4.87
N GLY A 103 10.04 8.60 4.29
CA GLY A 103 9.17 9.57 3.62
C GLY A 103 8.79 10.68 4.58
N SER A 104 7.57 11.21 4.45
CA SER A 104 7.06 12.26 5.33
C SER A 104 6.90 11.76 6.77
N PRO A 105 7.11 12.61 7.79
CA PRO A 105 6.59 12.35 9.12
C PRO A 105 5.06 12.24 9.10
N ILE A 106 4.52 11.60 10.13
CA ILE A 106 3.09 11.58 10.43
C ILE A 106 2.87 12.53 11.62
N ASN A 107 1.90 13.44 11.50
CA ASN A 107 1.59 14.44 12.52
C ASN A 107 0.20 14.18 13.12
N ASP A 108 -0.04 14.75 14.31
CA ASP A 108 -1.36 14.73 14.93
C ASP A 108 -2.41 15.37 14.00
N GLY A 109 -3.57 14.72 13.89
CA GLY A 109 -4.68 15.10 13.02
C GLY A 109 -4.58 14.59 11.58
N ASP A 110 -3.46 14.01 11.16
CA ASP A 110 -3.30 13.50 9.79
C ASP A 110 -4.36 12.41 9.48
N LYS A 111 -5.04 12.57 8.35
CA LYS A 111 -5.88 11.54 7.73
C LYS A 111 -5.00 10.62 6.89
N VAL A 112 -5.00 9.33 7.22
CA VAL A 112 -4.11 8.34 6.62
C VAL A 112 -4.89 7.33 5.80
N VAL A 113 -4.55 7.19 4.51
CA VAL A 113 -4.97 6.05 3.69
C VAL A 113 -3.83 5.05 3.67
N ILE A 114 -4.12 3.78 3.93
CA ILE A 114 -3.14 2.68 3.84
C ILE A 114 -3.24 2.05 2.45
N ILE A 115 -2.10 1.83 1.79
CA ILE A 115 -2.02 1.18 0.48
C ILE A 115 -1.22 -0.12 0.56
N GLU A 116 -1.79 -1.20 0.04
CA GLU A 116 -1.18 -2.52 0.12
C GLU A 116 -1.41 -3.36 -1.14
N ASP A 117 -0.67 -4.46 -1.28
CA ASP A 117 -0.70 -5.32 -2.46
C ASP A 117 -1.94 -6.24 -2.44
N VAL A 118 -2.00 -7.17 -1.51
CA VAL A 118 -3.02 -8.19 -1.37
C VAL A 118 -3.26 -8.38 0.12
N THR A 119 -4.51 -8.32 0.53
CA THR A 119 -4.90 -8.75 1.88
C THR A 119 -5.55 -10.12 1.83
N THR A 120 -5.31 -10.93 2.85
CA THR A 120 -5.93 -12.25 3.05
C THR A 120 -6.74 -12.25 4.35
N ALA A 121 -6.05 -12.19 5.49
CA ALA A 121 -6.63 -12.36 6.82
C ALA A 121 -6.58 -11.09 7.68
N GLY A 122 -6.27 -9.92 7.09
CA GLY A 122 -6.18 -8.65 7.81
C GLY A 122 -4.92 -8.47 8.67
N THR A 123 -4.06 -9.48 8.81
CA THR A 123 -2.84 -9.44 9.66
C THR A 123 -1.94 -8.24 9.37
N SER A 124 -1.81 -7.82 8.10
CA SER A 124 -0.96 -6.66 7.77
C SER A 124 -1.47 -5.36 8.41
N ILE A 125 -2.78 -5.22 8.59
CA ILE A 125 -3.38 -4.07 9.27
C ILE A 125 -3.13 -4.12 10.78
N GLU A 126 -3.16 -5.32 11.37
CA GLU A 126 -2.81 -5.53 12.78
C GLU A 126 -1.34 -5.16 13.07
N GLU A 127 -0.44 -5.36 12.10
CA GLU A 127 0.96 -4.94 12.21
C GLU A 127 1.17 -3.45 11.88
N THR A 128 0.41 -2.90 10.92
CA THR A 128 0.62 -1.56 10.38
C THR A 128 0.00 -0.46 11.24
N LEU A 129 -1.22 -0.67 11.76
CA LEU A 129 -1.92 0.35 12.54
C LEU A 129 -1.18 0.75 13.83
N PRO A 130 -0.60 -0.17 14.62
CA PRO A 130 0.20 0.21 15.78
C PRO A 130 1.39 1.10 15.43
N ILE A 131 2.05 0.84 14.30
CA ILE A 131 3.19 1.66 13.85
C ILE A 131 2.75 3.08 13.56
N ILE A 132 1.65 3.24 12.82
CA ILE A 132 1.08 4.55 12.46
C ILE A 132 0.63 5.31 13.72
N LYS A 133 -0.14 4.66 14.60
CA LYS A 133 -0.64 5.25 15.85
C LYS A 133 0.46 5.56 16.87
N ALA A 134 1.60 4.90 16.79
CA ALA A 134 2.76 5.23 17.61
C ALA A 134 3.45 6.54 17.21
N GLN A 135 3.10 7.13 16.06
CA GLN A 135 3.69 8.39 15.59
C GLN A 135 2.92 9.64 16.03
N GLY A 136 1.62 9.50 16.37
CA GLY A 136 0.75 10.62 16.75
C GLY A 136 -0.71 10.22 16.84
N ASP A 137 -1.56 11.18 17.26
CA ASP A 137 -3.02 11.05 17.24
C ASP A 137 -3.56 11.24 15.83
N VAL A 138 -3.70 10.13 15.11
CA VAL A 138 -3.94 10.12 13.66
C VAL A 138 -5.23 9.40 13.33
N ASN A 139 -5.80 9.69 12.17
CA ASN A 139 -7.06 9.12 11.70
C ASN A 139 -6.86 8.23 10.46
N PRO A 140 -6.69 6.91 10.62
CA PRO A 140 -6.73 5.98 9.49
C PRO A 140 -8.14 5.93 8.88
N ILE A 141 -8.29 6.42 7.65
CA ILE A 141 -9.61 6.55 6.98
C ILE A 141 -9.93 5.42 6.02
N GLY A 142 -8.95 4.58 5.66
CA GLY A 142 -9.19 3.48 4.74
C GLY A 142 -7.96 2.66 4.39
N LEU A 143 -8.22 1.49 3.80
CA LEU A 143 -7.25 0.60 3.19
C LEU A 143 -7.61 0.42 1.71
N VAL A 144 -6.62 0.53 0.83
CA VAL A 144 -6.73 0.16 -0.58
C VAL A 144 -5.76 -0.98 -0.90
N VAL A 145 -6.27 -2.01 -1.60
CA VAL A 145 -5.49 -3.17 -2.03
C VAL A 145 -5.57 -3.34 -3.55
N SER A 146 -4.56 -3.95 -4.17
CA SER A 146 -4.64 -4.33 -5.60
C SER A 146 -5.68 -5.43 -5.80
N VAL A 147 -5.74 -6.39 -4.87
CA VAL A 147 -6.66 -7.54 -4.93
C VAL A 147 -7.19 -7.86 -3.54
N ASP A 148 -8.51 -7.84 -3.41
CA ASP A 148 -9.24 -8.53 -2.34
C ASP A 148 -9.55 -9.94 -2.82
N ARG A 149 -9.03 -10.96 -2.11
CA ARG A 149 -9.25 -12.37 -2.48
C ARG A 149 -10.66 -12.84 -2.13
N MET A 150 -11.40 -12.13 -1.28
CA MET A 150 -12.73 -12.50 -0.79
C MET A 150 -12.78 -13.94 -0.23
N GLU A 151 -11.67 -14.39 0.37
CA GLU A 151 -11.53 -15.70 0.99
C GLU A 151 -11.71 -15.57 2.52
N ARG A 152 -12.21 -16.63 3.17
CA ARG A 152 -12.30 -16.65 4.65
C ARG A 152 -10.90 -16.74 5.26
N GLY A 153 -10.61 -15.98 6.32
CA GLY A 153 -9.35 -16.07 7.09
C GLY A 153 -9.05 -17.47 7.57
#